data_AF-A0AAI9NHZ9-F1
#
_entry.id   AF-A0AAI9NHZ9-F1
#
_cell.length_a   1.000
_cell.length_b   1.000
_cell.length_c   1.000
_cell.angle_alpha   90.00
_cell.angle_beta   90.00
_cell.angle_gamma   90.00
#
_symmetry.space_group_name_H-M   'P 1'
#
loop_
_entity.id
_entity.type
_entity.pdbx_description
1 polymer ?
#
loop_
_entity_poly.entity_id
_entity_poly.type
_entity_poly.pdbx_seq_one_letter_code
_entity_poly.pdbx_strand_id
1 'polypeptide(L)'
;MQAIARLSRFVGNTFAIWVLLFAALAYYSPEHFKWLRQYIVPLLGLIMFGMGLTLSKDDFREVLHRPRDVLIGVLGQFIIMPSLAWLLTAVLDLPPEVAVGVILVGCCPGAARLPMS
;
A
#
# COMPACT_ATOMS: atom_id res chain seq x y z
N MET A 1 26.08 6.89 13.88
CA MET A 1 25.23 7.53 12.85
C MET A 1 25.25 6.82 11.49
N GLN A 2 26.42 6.54 10.88
CA GLN A 2 26.45 5.90 9.54
C GLN A 2 25.99 4.43 9.52
N ALA A 3 26.24 3.64 10.57
CA ALA A 3 25.82 2.24 10.64
C ALA A 3 24.28 2.09 10.65
N ILE A 4 23.57 2.94 11.39
CA ILE A 4 22.10 2.95 11.45
C ILE A 4 21.50 3.35 10.11
N ALA A 5 22.08 4.35 9.43
CA ALA A 5 21.65 4.77 8.10
C ALA A 5 21.88 3.70 7.02
N ARG A 6 22.99 2.93 7.10
CA ARG A 6 23.23 1.79 6.20
C ARG A 6 22.24 0.65 6.47
N LEU A 7 21.96 0.36 7.74
CA LEU A 7 20.99 -0.67 8.11
C LEU A 7 19.57 -0.30 7.65
N SER A 8 19.15 0.96 7.84
CA SER A 8 17.85 1.45 7.38
C SER A 8 17.71 1.34 5.85
N ARG A 9 18.76 1.71 5.09
CA ARG A 9 18.77 1.52 3.63
C ARG A 9 18.77 0.05 3.23
N PHE A 10 19.50 -0.80 3.93
CA PHE A 10 19.55 -2.24 3.66
C PHE A 10 18.18 -2.89 3.87
N VAL A 11 17.53 -2.60 5.00
CA VAL A 11 16.17 -3.07 5.31
C VAL A 11 15.16 -2.51 4.31
N GLY A 12 15.30 -1.23 3.94
CA GLY A 12 14.46 -0.60 2.92
C GLY A 12 14.58 -1.25 1.54
N ASN A 13 15.80 -1.61 1.12
CA ASN A 13 16.06 -2.22 -0.19
C ASN A 13 15.70 -3.72 -0.23
N THR A 14 15.76 -4.40 0.92
CA THR A 14 15.40 -5.82 1.06
C THR A 14 13.99 -6.02 1.61
N PHE A 15 13.16 -4.97 1.66
CA PHE A 15 11.83 -5.00 2.26
C PHE A 15 10.95 -6.14 1.73
N ALA A 16 10.91 -6.34 0.41
CA ALA A 16 10.11 -7.41 -0.20
C ALA A 16 10.56 -8.81 0.25
N ILE A 17 11.86 -9.03 0.44
CA ILE A 17 12.41 -10.30 0.93
C ILE A 17 11.94 -10.57 2.36
N TRP A 18 11.97 -9.54 3.22
CA TRP A 18 11.46 -9.65 4.59
C TRP A 18 9.96 -9.96 4.61
N VAL A 19 9.16 -9.28 3.78
CA VAL A 19 7.71 -9.54 3.68
C VAL A 19 7.43 -10.98 3.27
N LEU A 20 8.12 -11.49 2.24
CA LEU A 20 7.95 -12.88 1.79
C LEU A 20 8.37 -13.89 2.87
N LEU A 21 9.47 -13.62 3.59
CA LEU A 21 9.94 -14.47 4.67
C LEU A 21 8.93 -14.52 5.83
N PHE A 22 8.41 -13.37 6.28
CA PHE A 22 7.39 -13.32 7.33
C PHE A 22 6.07 -13.96 6.88
N ALA A 23 5.68 -13.80 5.60
CA ALA A 23 4.50 -14.45 5.05
C ALA A 23 4.65 -15.99 5.07
N ALA A 24 5.81 -16.51 4.68
CA ALA A 24 6.09 -17.95 4.74
C ALA A 24 6.09 -18.47 6.20
N LEU A 25 6.72 -17.75 7.13
CA LEU A 25 6.70 -18.12 8.55
C LEU A 25 5.29 -18.10 9.15
N ALA A 26 4.48 -17.11 8.78
CA ALA A 26 3.09 -17.00 9.23
C ALA A 26 2.22 -18.14 8.67
N TYR A 27 2.53 -18.64 7.48
CA TYR A 27 1.87 -19.80 6.90
C TYR A 27 2.17 -21.10 7.66
N TYR A 28 3.43 -21.33 8.07
CA TYR A 28 3.82 -22.53 8.82
C TYR A 28 3.42 -22.50 10.30
N SER A 29 3.43 -21.32 10.95
CA SER A 29 3.20 -21.18 12.39
C SER A 29 2.17 -20.07 12.72
N PRO A 30 0.89 -20.25 12.39
CA PRO A 30 -0.12 -19.18 12.49
C PRO A 30 -0.43 -18.75 13.93
N GLU A 31 -0.30 -19.63 14.94
CA GLU A 31 -0.62 -19.31 16.34
C GLU A 31 0.22 -18.13 16.89
N HIS A 32 1.49 -18.04 16.48
CA HIS A 32 2.41 -16.99 16.93
C HIS A 32 2.12 -15.61 16.31
N PHE A 33 1.34 -15.54 15.22
CA PHE A 33 1.04 -14.28 14.54
C PHE A 33 -0.40 -13.79 14.75
N LYS A 34 -1.28 -14.59 15.36
CA LYS A 34 -2.67 -14.20 15.64
C LYS A 34 -2.76 -12.98 16.56
N TRP A 35 -1.91 -12.87 17.58
CA TRP A 35 -1.90 -11.73 18.50
C TRP A 35 -1.55 -10.40 17.81
N LEU A 36 -0.85 -10.44 16.67
CA LEU A 36 -0.51 -9.26 15.87
C LEU A 36 -1.74 -8.63 15.19
N ARG A 37 -2.84 -9.37 15.01
CA ARG A 37 -4.04 -8.88 14.31
C ARG A 37 -4.63 -7.62 14.94
N GLN A 38 -4.65 -7.54 16.27
CA GLN A 38 -5.15 -6.37 16.99
C GLN A 38 -4.27 -5.12 16.76
N TYR A 39 -3.01 -5.31 16.37
CA TYR A 39 -2.06 -4.23 16.10
C TYR A 39 -2.03 -3.77 14.64
N ILE A 40 -2.75 -4.44 13.72
CA ILE A 40 -2.77 -4.07 12.30
C ILE A 40 -3.28 -2.63 12.12
N VAL A 41 -4.41 -2.30 12.72
CA VAL A 41 -5.03 -0.97 12.61
C VAL A 41 -4.13 0.14 13.18
N PRO A 42 -3.62 0.07 14.43
CA PRO A 42 -2.75 1.11 14.96
C PRO A 42 -1.42 1.19 14.22
N LEU A 43 -0.86 0.08 13.74
CA LEU A 43 0.37 0.10 12.95
C LEU A 43 0.15 0.75 11.57
N LEU A 44 -0.97 0.46 10.91
CA LEU A 44 -1.36 1.14 9.67
C LEU A 44 -1.55 2.65 9.92
N GLY A 45 -2.18 3.02 11.03
CA GLY A 45 -2.31 4.41 11.46
C GLY A 45 -0.96 5.10 11.63
N LEU A 46 0.02 4.41 12.24
CA LEU A 46 1.38 4.93 12.38
C LEU A 46 2.07 5.14 11.02
N ILE A 47 1.88 4.22 10.07
CA ILE A 47 2.43 4.33 8.71
C ILE A 47 1.78 5.51 7.97
N MET A 48 0.45 5.64 8.05
CA MET A 48 -0.29 6.75 7.44
C MET A 48 0.08 8.09 8.06
N PHE A 49 0.30 8.14 9.38
CA PHE A 49 0.82 9.32 10.06
C PHE A 49 2.23 9.67 9.60
N GLY A 50 3.11 8.67 9.43
CA GLY A 50 4.45 8.87 8.87
C GLY A 50 4.41 9.47 7.46
N MET A 51 3.51 8.99 6.59
CA MET A 51 3.29 9.62 5.28
C MET A 51 2.83 11.08 5.42
N GLY A 52 1.92 11.36 6.35
CA GLY A 52 1.45 12.73 6.68
C GLY A 52 2.56 13.68 7.15
N LEU A 53 3.51 13.20 7.96
CA LEU A 53 4.65 13.98 8.43
C LEU A 53 5.65 14.30 7.32
N THR A 54 5.65 13.54 6.23
CA THR A 54 6.58 13.71 5.10
C THR A 54 6.03 14.68 4.05
N LEU A 55 4.73 15.01 4.11
CA LEU A 55 4.08 15.97 3.21
C LEU A 55 4.53 17.40 3.52
N SER A 56 5.06 18.09 2.52
CA SER A 56 5.42 19.51 2.60
C SER A 56 4.27 20.40 2.13
N LYS A 57 4.30 21.67 2.55
CA LYS A 57 3.38 22.70 2.04
C LYS A 57 3.50 22.88 0.53
N ASP A 58 4.68 22.64 -0.02
CA ASP A 58 4.94 22.72 -1.46
C ASP A 58 4.20 21.64 -2.24
N ASP A 59 4.04 20.43 -1.67
CA ASP A 59 3.26 19.34 -2.30
C ASP A 59 1.78 19.74 -2.44
N PHE A 60 1.21 20.36 -1.40
CA PHE A 60 -0.15 20.89 -1.46
C PHE A 60 -0.29 22.04 -2.45
N ARG A 61 0.75 22.86 -2.58
CA ARG A 61 0.76 23.97 -3.54
C ARG A 61 0.80 23.46 -4.97
N GLU A 62 1.56 22.41 -5.26
CA GLU A 62 1.61 21.79 -6.59
C GLU A 62 0.25 21.20 -6.99
N VAL A 63 -0.44 20.55 -6.03
CA VAL A 63 -1.80 20.03 -6.24
C VAL A 63 -2.77 21.16 -6.62
N LEU A 64 -2.64 22.34 -6.02
CA LEU A 64 -3.47 23.51 -6.32
C LEU A 64 -3.08 24.21 -7.62
N HIS A 65 -1.81 24.14 -8.04
CA HIS A 65 -1.34 24.71 -9.31
C HIS A 65 -1.73 23.86 -10.52
N ARG A 66 -1.77 22.53 -10.37
CA ARG A 66 -2.14 21.59 -11.44
C ARG A 66 -3.37 20.73 -11.10
N PRO A 67 -4.53 21.35 -10.81
CA PRO A 67 -5.70 20.60 -10.36
C PRO A 67 -6.27 19.66 -11.44
N ARG A 68 -6.07 19.99 -12.73
CA ARG A 68 -6.53 19.15 -13.85
C ARG A 68 -5.76 17.82 -13.91
N ASP A 69 -4.44 17.88 -13.81
CA ASP A 69 -3.58 16.71 -13.88
C ASP A 69 -3.82 15.78 -12.68
N VAL A 70 -3.97 16.36 -11.47
CA VAL A 70 -4.32 15.61 -10.26
C VAL A 70 -5.70 14.97 -10.39
N LEU A 71 -6.71 15.69 -10.88
CA LEU A 71 -8.05 15.14 -11.03
C LEU A 71 -8.10 13.99 -12.03
N ILE A 72 -7.40 14.11 -13.17
CA ILE A 72 -7.30 13.02 -14.15
C ILE A 72 -6.58 11.81 -13.53
N GLY A 73 -5.51 12.03 -12.76
CA GLY A 73 -4.81 10.97 -12.04
C GLY A 73 -5.71 10.24 -11.02
N VAL A 74 -6.48 11.01 -10.24
CA VAL A 74 -7.42 10.47 -9.23
C VAL A 74 -8.54 9.70 -9.92
N LEU A 75 -9.20 10.27 -10.93
CA LEU A 75 -10.25 9.60 -11.69
C LEU A 75 -9.72 8.35 -12.38
N GLY A 76 -8.55 8.44 -13.00
CA GLY A 76 -7.87 7.29 -13.61
C GLY A 76 -7.62 6.19 -12.59
N GLN A 77 -7.07 6.51 -11.42
CA GLN A 77 -6.83 5.53 -10.36
C GLN A 77 -8.13 4.85 -9.90
N PHE A 78 -9.17 5.63 -9.60
CA PHE A 78 -10.44 5.10 -9.08
C PHE A 78 -11.35 4.47 -10.14
N ILE A 79 -11.08 4.66 -11.44
CA ILE A 79 -11.81 3.99 -12.51
C ILE A 79 -11.03 2.75 -12.94
N ILE A 80 -9.73 2.88 -13.23
CA ILE A 80 -8.91 1.81 -13.81
C ILE A 80 -8.68 0.68 -12.81
N MET A 81 -8.24 0.97 -11.57
CA MET A 81 -7.93 -0.10 -10.61
C MET A 81 -9.16 -0.90 -10.18
N PRO A 82 -10.31 -0.29 -9.82
CA PRO A 82 -11.51 -1.05 -9.48
C PRO A 82 -12.11 -1.81 -10.67
N SER A 83 -12.10 -1.22 -11.86
CA SER A 83 -12.61 -1.92 -13.06
C SER A 83 -11.74 -3.12 -13.43
N LEU A 84 -10.42 -3.01 -13.33
CA LEU A 84 -9.51 -4.14 -13.52
C LEU A 84 -9.72 -5.22 -12.44
N ALA A 85 -9.88 -4.84 -11.17
CA ALA A 85 -10.15 -5.78 -10.09
C ALA A 85 -11.45 -6.57 -10.35
N TRP A 86 -12.52 -5.86 -10.75
CA TRP A 86 -13.79 -6.48 -11.12
C TRP A 86 -13.64 -7.41 -12.33
N LEU A 87 -12.99 -6.95 -13.41
CA LEU A 87 -12.75 -7.73 -14.61
C LEU A 87 -11.97 -9.03 -14.29
N LEU A 88 -10.93 -8.94 -13.46
CA LEU A 88 -10.16 -10.11 -13.03
C LEU A 88 -11.02 -11.10 -12.26
N THR A 89 -11.84 -10.62 -11.31
CA THR A 89 -12.74 -11.50 -10.54
C THR A 89 -13.80 -12.17 -11.42
N ALA A 90 -14.27 -11.49 -12.46
CA ALA A 90 -15.26 -12.02 -13.39
C ALA A 90 -14.67 -13.03 -14.39
N VAL A 91 -13.45 -12.80 -14.88
CA VAL A 91 -12.79 -13.70 -15.85
C VAL A 91 -12.26 -14.97 -15.19
N LEU A 92 -11.76 -14.86 -13.96
CA LEU A 92 -11.17 -15.98 -13.22
C LEU A 92 -12.19 -16.77 -12.38
N ASP A 93 -13.48 -16.38 -12.40
CA ASP A 93 -14.59 -17.00 -11.64
C ASP A 93 -14.25 -17.23 -10.16
N LEU A 94 -13.80 -16.16 -9.50
CA LEU A 94 -13.35 -16.24 -8.10
C LEU A 94 -14.54 -16.46 -7.15
N PRO A 95 -14.34 -17.23 -6.07
CA PRO A 95 -15.35 -17.35 -5.02
C PRO A 95 -15.63 -15.97 -4.39
N PRO A 96 -16.88 -15.71 -3.95
CA PRO A 96 -17.33 -14.39 -3.51
C PRO A 96 -16.44 -13.76 -2.43
N GLU A 97 -15.91 -14.57 -1.50
CA GLU A 97 -15.09 -14.11 -0.39
C GLU A 97 -13.75 -13.53 -0.88
N VAL A 98 -13.14 -14.16 -1.89
CA VAL A 98 -11.87 -13.71 -2.46
C VAL A 98 -12.11 -12.53 -3.41
N ALA A 99 -13.20 -12.57 -4.17
CA ALA A 99 -13.56 -11.49 -5.08
C ALA A 99 -13.76 -10.15 -4.34
N VAL A 100 -14.46 -10.17 -3.18
CA VAL A 100 -14.61 -8.99 -2.33
C VAL A 100 -13.24 -8.48 -1.87
N GLY A 101 -12.33 -9.35 -1.46
CA GLY A 101 -10.96 -8.96 -1.08
C GLY A 101 -10.19 -8.27 -2.20
N VAL A 102 -10.25 -8.81 -3.43
CA VAL A 102 -9.57 -8.25 -4.61
C VAL A 102 -10.16 -6.88 -4.98
N ILE A 103 -11.48 -6.74 -4.98
CA ILE A 103 -12.16 -5.47 -5.27
C ILE A 103 -11.84 -4.43 -4.19
N LEU A 104 -11.84 -4.81 -2.91
CA LEU A 104 -11.46 -3.92 -1.81
C LEU A 104 -10.04 -3.37 -1.99
N VAL A 105 -9.09 -4.22 -2.38
CA VAL A 105 -7.71 -3.79 -2.68
C VAL A 105 -7.66 -2.84 -3.89
N GLY A 106 -8.42 -3.12 -4.95
CA GLY A 106 -8.52 -2.26 -6.13
C GLY A 106 -9.12 -0.88 -5.84
N CYS A 107 -10.02 -0.79 -4.84
CA CYS A 107 -10.62 0.46 -4.38
C CYS A 107 -9.73 1.25 -3.40
N CYS A 108 -8.66 0.65 -2.86
CA CYS A 108 -7.74 1.36 -1.99
C CYS A 108 -6.97 2.43 -2.79
N PRO A 109 -6.79 3.64 -2.23
CA PRO A 109 -5.94 4.64 -2.88
C PRO A 109 -4.51 4.12 -2.99
N GLY A 110 -3.86 4.40 -4.11
CA GLY A 110 -2.47 4.02 -4.32
C GLY A 110 -1.57 4.61 -3.24
N ALA A 111 -0.76 3.78 -2.60
CA ALA A 111 0.28 4.27 -1.70
C ALA A 111 1.29 5.10 -2.52
N ALA A 112 1.71 6.25 -1.98
CA ALA A 112 2.68 7.14 -2.62
C ALA A 112 4.06 6.46 -2.74
N ARG A 113 4.22 5.65 -3.77
CA ARG A 113 5.50 5.11 -4.21
C ARG A 113 5.60 5.18 -5.72
N LEU A 114 5.40 6.39 -6.24
CA LEU A 114 5.84 6.75 -7.57
C LEU A 114 7.23 7.40 -7.44
N PRO A 115 8.28 6.84 -8.03
CA PRO A 115 9.41 7.66 -8.43
C PRO A 115 8.91 8.56 -9.56
N MET A 116 8.46 9.77 -9.23
CA MET A 116 8.28 10.82 -10.24
C MET A 116 9.68 11.28 -10.63
N SER A 117 10.28 10.56 -11.58
CA SER A 117 11.44 11.02 -12.36
C SER A 117 10.99 11.98 -13.43
#